data_AF-A0A0K1QD66-F1
#
_entry.id   AF-A0A0K1QD66-F1
#
_cell.length_a   1.000
_cell.length_b   1.000
_cell.length_c   1.000
_cell.angle_alpha   90.00
_cell.angle_beta   90.00
_cell.angle_gamma   90.00
#
_symmetry.space_group_name_H-M   'P 1'
#
loop_
_entity.id
_entity.type
_entity.pdbx_description
1 polymer ?
#
loop_
_entity_poly.entity_id
_entity_poly.type
_entity_poly.pdbx_seq_one_letter_code
_entity_poly.pdbx_strand_id
1 'polypeptide(L)'
;MSGSKQHGPSDSRRRRPSRSALAAFACAVACSLVACNLVVGDAFDVKAANEASSMQEGEAGGSLSEASSGDEPSDEPIDAAHDVQPSGRITFVQAASTNTFNTPAISISTTLSAVKQGHTLIVALQTSSTKMTVTIGQQKCSPIIVAGPGNTKLALYSALNVVDGDITINVEFDSATGALLMVHEYSGITGPATSNGKWGTGTALDTGDVEVTGGNQLLFAYARCNTGVSTTPSPDFTVRQTEQGNLSEDRVVSSPGMYAATLTAAGDTGGGEWTAVLAAFNGVGQ
;
A
#
# COMPACT_ATOMS: atom_id res chain seq x y z
N MET A 1 61.83 12.33 55.67
CA MET A 1 62.76 12.16 54.52
C MET A 1 61.94 11.51 53.42
N SER A 2 61.48 12.26 52.42
CA SER A 2 62.21 12.66 51.20
C SER A 2 62.35 11.53 50.18
N GLY A 3 61.93 11.75 48.93
CA GLY A 3 62.20 10.84 47.80
C GLY A 3 61.02 10.64 46.84
N SER A 4 61.02 11.34 45.72
CA SER A 4 60.05 11.20 44.62
C SER A 4 60.48 10.16 43.57
N LYS A 5 59.52 9.68 42.74
CA LYS A 5 59.65 9.68 41.25
C LYS A 5 58.36 9.26 40.52
N GLN A 6 58.16 9.81 39.33
CA GLN A 6 57.07 9.53 38.38
C GLN A 6 57.50 8.56 37.27
N HIS A 7 56.54 7.82 36.68
CA HIS A 7 56.36 7.38 35.27
C HIS A 7 55.03 6.58 35.21
N GLY A 8 54.24 6.50 34.14
CA GLY A 8 54.18 7.17 32.83
C GLY A 8 52.85 6.79 32.12
N PRO A 9 52.34 7.54 31.11
CA PRO A 9 50.96 7.36 30.62
C PRO A 9 50.81 6.23 29.56
N SER A 10 49.69 5.51 29.60
CA SER A 10 49.32 4.47 28.62
C SER A 10 48.57 5.04 27.41
N ASP A 11 49.15 4.90 26.22
CA ASP A 11 48.60 5.33 24.92
C ASP A 11 47.37 4.48 24.51
N SER A 12 46.16 5.04 24.61
CA SER A 12 44.92 4.39 24.14
C SER A 12 44.49 4.92 22.76
N ARG A 13 45.10 4.39 21.71
CA ARG A 13 44.77 4.75 20.32
C ARG A 13 43.35 4.33 19.93
N ARG A 14 42.39 5.25 20.07
CA ARG A 14 41.09 5.15 19.38
C ARG A 14 41.32 5.16 17.86
N ARG A 15 41.17 4.00 17.21
CA ARG A 15 41.06 3.94 15.74
C ARG A 15 39.83 4.74 15.31
N ARG A 16 40.04 5.86 14.61
CA ARG A 16 38.96 6.52 13.86
C ARG A 16 38.58 5.62 12.68
N PRO A 17 37.28 5.40 12.39
CA PRO A 17 36.87 4.75 11.15
C PRO A 17 37.32 5.59 9.94
N SER A 18 37.67 4.90 8.85
CA SER A 18 38.15 5.54 7.62
C SER A 18 37.03 6.33 6.92
N ARG A 19 37.40 7.45 6.29
CA ARG A 19 36.45 8.36 5.61
C ARG A 19 35.57 7.68 4.55
N SER A 20 36.01 6.56 3.98
CA SER A 20 35.25 5.77 3.01
C SER A 20 33.91 5.23 3.53
N ALA A 21 33.77 5.01 4.85
CA ALA A 21 32.52 4.52 5.44
C ALA A 21 31.41 5.59 5.50
N LEU A 22 31.77 6.89 5.52
CA LEU A 22 30.77 7.97 5.53
C LEU A 22 30.15 8.22 4.14
N ALA A 23 30.89 7.96 3.06
CA ALA A 23 30.40 8.18 1.70
C ALA A 23 29.33 7.15 1.28
N ALA A 24 29.50 5.88 1.68
CA ALA A 24 28.52 4.82 1.41
C ALA A 24 27.17 5.09 2.11
N PHE A 25 27.21 5.65 3.33
CA PHE A 25 26.00 5.99 4.09
C PHE A 25 25.25 7.21 3.52
N ALA A 26 25.96 8.19 2.95
CA ALA A 26 25.35 9.37 2.35
C ALA A 26 24.62 9.06 1.02
N CYS A 27 25.12 8.11 0.24
CA CYS A 27 24.51 7.75 -1.05
C CYS A 27 23.18 7.00 -0.89
N ALA A 28 23.08 6.09 0.09
CA ALA A 28 21.86 5.33 0.37
C ALA A 28 20.69 6.22 0.87
N VAL A 29 20.99 7.29 1.62
CA VAL A 29 19.96 8.20 2.17
C VAL A 29 19.36 9.13 1.11
N ALA A 30 20.10 9.47 0.06
CA ALA A 30 19.64 10.38 -1.00
C ALA A 30 18.69 9.71 -2.03
N CYS A 31 18.69 8.39 -2.14
CA CYS A 31 17.91 7.65 -3.14
C CYS A 31 16.55 7.14 -2.63
N SER A 32 16.24 7.32 -1.33
CA SER A 32 15.04 6.75 -0.67
C SER A 32 13.99 7.79 -0.25
N LEU A 33 13.86 8.90 -1.00
CA LEU A 33 12.71 9.80 -0.92
C LEU A 33 11.56 9.27 -1.79
N VAL A 34 11.06 8.10 -1.42
CA VAL A 34 9.84 7.52 -2.00
C VAL A 34 8.66 7.99 -1.16
N ALA A 35 7.73 8.71 -1.80
CA ALA A 35 6.64 9.37 -1.11
C ALA A 35 5.65 8.36 -0.52
N CYS A 36 5.64 8.23 0.81
CA CYS A 36 4.38 8.03 1.48
C CYS A 36 3.63 9.37 1.46
N ASN A 37 2.37 9.38 1.02
CA ASN A 37 1.58 10.60 0.81
C ASN A 37 1.48 11.45 2.10
N LEU A 38 2.31 12.49 2.17
CA LEU A 38 2.28 13.49 3.24
C LEU A 38 1.16 14.50 2.95
N VAL A 39 -0.09 14.07 3.15
CA VAL A 39 -1.23 15.00 3.19
C VAL A 39 -1.14 15.79 4.51
N VAL A 40 -0.56 16.98 4.45
CA VAL A 40 -0.71 18.00 5.49
C VAL A 40 -1.98 18.79 5.16
N GLY A 41 -3.06 18.53 5.89
CA GLY A 41 -4.34 19.20 5.70
C GLY A 41 -5.30 18.88 6.84
N ASP A 42 -5.96 19.91 7.36
CA ASP A 42 -6.77 19.85 8.57
C ASP A 42 -8.08 19.03 8.41
N ALA A 43 -8.77 18.83 9.53
CA ALA A 43 -10.00 18.04 9.63
C ALA A 43 -11.06 18.47 8.60
N PHE A 44 -11.50 17.51 7.77
CA PHE A 44 -12.58 17.71 6.80
C PHE A 44 -13.94 17.30 7.39
N ASP A 45 -14.78 18.32 7.60
CA ASP A 45 -16.23 18.18 7.76
C ASP A 45 -16.89 18.06 6.37
N VAL A 46 -17.90 17.20 6.24
CA VAL A 46 -18.50 16.87 4.93
C VAL A 46 -19.79 17.65 4.71
N LYS A 47 -19.82 18.52 3.70
CA LYS A 47 -21.07 19.06 3.18
C LYS A 47 -21.08 19.17 1.65
N ALA A 48 -22.26 18.93 1.09
CA ALA A 48 -22.47 18.52 -0.30
C ALA A 48 -22.23 19.61 -1.36
N ALA A 49 -21.98 19.16 -2.58
CA ALA A 49 -21.78 19.97 -3.78
C ALA A 49 -23.09 20.31 -4.52
N ASN A 50 -23.09 21.45 -5.22
CA ASN A 50 -23.92 21.84 -6.37
C ASN A 50 -23.35 23.20 -6.88
N GLU A 51 -23.27 23.60 -8.16
CA GLU A 51 -23.81 23.06 -9.42
C GLU A 51 -22.83 23.26 -10.60
N ALA A 52 -23.09 22.50 -11.69
CA ALA A 52 -22.98 22.84 -13.11
C ALA A 52 -21.82 23.70 -13.67
N SER A 53 -21.19 23.17 -14.72
CA SER A 53 -20.68 23.99 -15.83
C SER A 53 -21.17 23.42 -17.17
N SER A 54 -21.64 24.30 -18.06
CA SER A 54 -22.27 23.96 -19.32
C SER A 54 -21.32 24.05 -20.52
N MET A 55 -21.61 23.20 -21.51
CA MET A 55 -21.10 23.21 -22.88
C MET A 55 -20.64 24.57 -23.45
N GLN A 56 -19.56 24.55 -24.23
CA GLN A 56 -19.58 25.25 -25.53
C GLN A 56 -18.64 24.59 -26.55
N GLU A 57 -19.18 24.26 -27.72
CA GLU A 57 -18.42 23.84 -28.90
C GLU A 57 -17.91 25.06 -29.70
N GLY A 58 -16.90 24.86 -30.54
CA GLY A 58 -16.39 25.88 -31.44
C GLY A 58 -15.54 25.28 -32.56
N GLU A 59 -16.17 25.00 -33.71
CA GLU A 59 -15.47 24.64 -34.94
C GLU A 59 -14.72 25.84 -35.56
N ALA A 60 -13.62 25.56 -36.28
CA ALA A 60 -13.55 25.73 -37.75
C ALA A 60 -12.18 26.18 -38.29
N GLY A 61 -11.73 25.52 -39.38
CA GLY A 61 -11.00 26.17 -40.49
C GLY A 61 -9.53 25.79 -40.69
N GLY A 62 -9.14 25.54 -41.96
CA GLY A 62 -7.75 25.70 -42.42
C GLY A 62 -7.16 24.58 -43.29
N SER A 63 -7.54 24.54 -44.58
CA SER A 63 -7.10 23.57 -45.61
C SER A 63 -5.66 23.78 -46.15
N LEU A 64 -5.16 22.80 -46.94
CA LEU A 64 -4.00 22.81 -47.88
C LEU A 64 -2.58 22.65 -47.26
N SER A 65 -1.58 21.98 -47.88
CA SER A 65 -1.47 21.20 -49.14
C SER A 65 -0.24 20.24 -49.16
N GLU A 66 0.07 19.64 -50.31
CA GLU A 66 0.85 18.41 -50.53
C GLU A 66 2.39 18.43 -50.34
N ALA A 67 2.91 17.23 -50.02
CA ALA A 67 4.13 16.56 -50.50
C ALA A 67 5.52 17.26 -50.50
N SER A 68 6.48 16.60 -49.83
CA SER A 68 7.90 16.60 -50.21
C SER A 68 8.51 15.21 -50.00
N SER A 69 9.33 14.77 -50.94
CA SER A 69 10.05 13.48 -50.96
C SER A 69 11.51 13.65 -50.53
N GLY A 70 12.12 12.62 -49.92
CA GLY A 70 13.59 12.54 -49.83
C GLY A 70 14.16 11.69 -48.68
N ASP A 71 14.52 10.45 -49.03
CA ASP A 71 15.75 9.73 -48.63
C ASP A 71 16.17 9.62 -47.14
N GLU A 72 16.00 8.41 -46.60
CA GLU A 72 16.94 7.78 -45.65
C GLU A 72 18.27 7.44 -46.38
N PRO A 73 19.45 7.45 -45.70
CA PRO A 73 19.86 6.29 -44.88
C PRO A 73 20.76 6.58 -43.67
N SER A 74 20.67 5.75 -42.62
CA SER A 74 21.75 4.81 -42.22
C SER A 74 21.47 4.13 -40.89
N ASP A 75 21.78 2.83 -40.83
CA ASP A 75 21.70 2.01 -39.61
C ASP A 75 22.72 2.42 -38.54
N GLU A 76 22.27 2.59 -37.30
CA GLU A 76 22.88 1.94 -36.12
C GLU A 76 21.80 1.69 -35.05
N PRO A 77 21.42 0.43 -34.76
CA PRO A 77 20.67 0.13 -33.55
C PRO A 77 21.63 0.24 -32.36
N ILE A 78 21.58 1.39 -31.68
CA ILE A 78 22.20 1.58 -30.36
C ILE A 78 21.71 0.45 -29.46
N ASP A 79 22.63 -0.39 -28.97
CA ASP A 79 22.38 -1.37 -27.90
C ASP A 79 22.17 -0.63 -26.57
N ALA A 80 21.08 0.13 -26.52
CA ALA A 80 20.50 0.60 -25.29
C ALA A 80 19.98 -0.64 -24.60
N ALA A 81 20.78 -1.16 -23.66
CA ALA A 81 20.37 -2.16 -22.70
C ALA A 81 18.98 -1.77 -22.18
N HIS A 82 17.96 -2.48 -22.68
CA HIS A 82 16.59 -2.07 -22.49
C HIS A 82 16.31 -2.22 -21.01
N ASP A 83 16.23 -1.08 -20.33
CA ASP A 83 15.77 -1.00 -18.95
C ASP A 83 14.51 -1.87 -18.87
N VAL A 84 14.53 -2.84 -17.94
CA VAL A 84 13.47 -3.83 -17.83
C VAL A 84 12.30 -3.09 -17.20
N GLN A 85 11.55 -2.39 -18.05
CA GLN A 85 10.31 -1.75 -17.64
C GLN A 85 9.49 -2.82 -16.90
N PRO A 86 9.12 -2.58 -15.63
CA PRO A 86 8.30 -3.52 -14.91
C PRO A 86 7.07 -3.78 -15.76
N SER A 87 6.75 -5.05 -15.99
CA SER A 87 5.66 -5.44 -16.87
C SER A 87 4.42 -4.62 -16.52
N GLY A 88 3.80 -3.94 -17.49
CA GLY A 88 2.65 -3.05 -17.26
C GLY A 88 1.40 -3.75 -16.68
N ARG A 89 1.50 -5.04 -16.34
CA ARG A 89 0.48 -5.86 -15.71
C ARG A 89 0.69 -5.90 -14.19
N ILE A 90 -0.33 -5.47 -13.44
CA ILE A 90 -0.37 -5.68 -12.00
C ILE A 90 -0.33 -7.18 -11.68
N THR A 91 0.55 -7.59 -10.78
CA THR A 91 0.72 -9.01 -10.39
C THR A 91 0.95 -9.14 -8.89
N PHE A 92 0.21 -10.02 -8.23
CA PHE A 92 0.45 -10.44 -6.84
C PHE A 92 1.73 -11.29 -6.75
N VAL A 93 2.59 -11.01 -5.77
CA VAL A 93 3.91 -11.64 -5.63
C VAL A 93 3.94 -12.58 -4.42
N GLN A 94 3.66 -12.05 -3.22
CA GLN A 94 3.67 -12.81 -1.97
C GLN A 94 2.87 -12.08 -0.88
N ALA A 95 2.63 -12.76 0.25
CA ALA A 95 2.00 -12.16 1.40
C ALA A 95 2.47 -12.76 2.73
N ALA A 96 2.35 -11.99 3.81
CA ALA A 96 2.66 -12.39 5.19
C ALA A 96 1.55 -11.93 6.15
N SER A 97 1.45 -12.56 7.32
CA SER A 97 0.47 -12.17 8.34
C SER A 97 1.02 -12.37 9.76
N THR A 98 0.36 -11.75 10.74
CA THR A 98 0.62 -11.91 12.18
C THR A 98 -0.60 -11.44 12.96
N ASN A 99 -0.83 -11.95 14.18
CA ASN A 99 -1.94 -11.51 15.03
C ASN A 99 -1.58 -11.48 16.52
N THR A 100 -2.32 -10.68 17.28
CA THR A 100 -2.18 -10.51 18.74
C THR A 100 -3.49 -10.80 19.50
N PHE A 101 -4.51 -11.42 18.88
CA PHE A 101 -5.81 -11.61 19.53
C PHE A 101 -5.74 -12.42 20.84
N ASN A 102 -4.88 -13.44 20.87
CA ASN A 102 -4.67 -14.27 22.07
C ASN A 102 -3.71 -13.66 23.11
N THR A 103 -2.93 -12.64 22.70
CA THR A 103 -1.96 -11.94 23.56
C THR A 103 -1.93 -10.46 23.17
N PRO A 104 -2.92 -9.65 23.62
CA PRO A 104 -3.02 -8.24 23.26
C PRO A 104 -1.72 -7.47 23.57
N ALA A 105 -1.27 -6.67 22.61
CA ALA A 105 0.03 -6.00 22.66
C ALA A 105 -0.07 -4.53 22.25
N ILE A 106 0.89 -3.72 22.71
CA ILE A 106 1.01 -2.30 22.34
C ILE A 106 1.63 -2.11 20.95
N SER A 107 2.13 -3.18 20.33
CA SER A 107 2.59 -3.19 18.95
C SER A 107 2.38 -4.56 18.31
N ILE A 108 2.36 -4.58 16.98
CA ILE A 108 2.31 -5.78 16.15
C ILE A 108 3.19 -5.56 14.92
N SER A 109 3.97 -6.58 14.54
CA SER A 109 4.87 -6.48 13.40
C SER A 109 5.01 -7.80 12.63
N THR A 110 5.20 -7.67 11.32
CA THR A 110 5.54 -8.78 10.42
C THR A 110 6.56 -8.31 9.39
N THR A 111 7.28 -9.25 8.80
CA THR A 111 8.31 -8.98 7.78
C THR A 111 7.95 -9.74 6.52
N LEU A 112 7.95 -9.04 5.39
CA LEU A 112 8.05 -9.67 4.08
C LEU A 112 9.52 -9.76 3.72
N SER A 113 10.01 -10.97 3.41
CA SER A 113 11.40 -11.20 3.01
C SER A 113 11.55 -11.17 1.49
N ALA A 114 12.74 -10.76 1.03
CA ALA A 114 13.10 -10.72 -0.39
C ALA A 114 12.14 -9.93 -1.33
N VAL A 115 11.43 -8.94 -0.78
CA VAL A 115 10.60 -7.95 -1.53
C VAL A 115 11.43 -7.30 -2.63
N LYS A 116 10.82 -6.97 -3.78
CA LYS A 116 11.55 -6.38 -4.92
C LYS A 116 11.44 -4.87 -5.02
N GLN A 117 12.54 -4.27 -5.50
CA GLN A 117 12.58 -2.83 -5.75
C GLN A 117 11.49 -2.43 -6.74
N GLY A 118 10.80 -1.32 -6.46
CA GLY A 118 9.72 -0.81 -7.32
C GLY A 118 8.37 -1.51 -7.13
N HIS A 119 8.28 -2.52 -6.28
CA HIS A 119 6.99 -3.12 -5.92
C HIS A 119 6.22 -2.22 -4.93
N THR A 120 4.93 -2.53 -4.77
CA THR A 120 4.04 -1.90 -3.79
C THR A 120 3.68 -2.91 -2.73
N LEU A 121 3.73 -2.50 -1.46
CA LEU A 121 3.16 -3.25 -0.35
C LEU A 121 1.79 -2.66 -0.01
N ILE A 122 0.76 -3.51 0.04
CA ILE A 122 -0.56 -3.18 0.59
C ILE A 122 -0.66 -3.84 1.96
N VAL A 123 -1.01 -3.06 2.97
CA VAL A 123 -1.13 -3.51 4.36
C VAL A 123 -2.59 -3.43 4.78
N ALA A 124 -3.16 -4.55 5.18
CA ALA A 124 -4.49 -4.69 5.75
C ALA A 124 -4.40 -4.95 7.26
N LEU A 125 -5.06 -4.11 8.05
CA LEU A 125 -5.03 -4.15 9.52
C LEU A 125 -6.44 -4.25 10.08
N GLN A 126 -6.72 -5.26 10.91
CA GLN A 126 -7.80 -5.20 11.89
C GLN A 126 -7.21 -4.78 13.24
N THR A 127 -7.86 -3.86 13.95
CA THR A 127 -7.54 -3.53 15.35
C THR A 127 -8.78 -3.03 16.10
N SER A 128 -8.70 -3.02 17.43
CA SER A 128 -9.66 -2.34 18.31
C SER A 128 -9.19 -0.97 18.79
N SER A 129 -7.93 -0.57 18.55
CA SER A 129 -7.45 0.79 18.87
C SER A 129 -7.93 1.82 17.83
N THR A 130 -8.18 3.05 18.29
CA THR A 130 -8.51 4.21 17.45
C THR A 130 -7.30 5.09 17.16
N LYS A 131 -6.13 4.82 17.77
CA LYS A 131 -4.90 5.59 17.61
C LYS A 131 -3.73 4.64 17.36
N MET A 132 -3.23 4.66 16.13
CA MET A 132 -2.14 3.79 15.70
C MET A 132 -1.12 4.56 14.87
N THR A 133 0.16 4.20 15.00
CA THR A 133 1.23 4.63 14.10
C THR A 133 1.68 3.44 13.28
N VAL A 134 1.50 3.49 11.97
CA VAL A 134 1.99 2.47 11.04
C VAL A 134 3.31 2.92 10.44
N THR A 135 4.30 2.03 10.43
CA THR A 135 5.57 2.21 9.74
C THR A 135 5.79 1.02 8.79
N ILE A 136 6.08 1.30 7.52
CA ILE A 136 6.48 0.30 6.54
C ILE A 136 7.96 0.52 6.21
N GLY A 137 8.80 -0.45 6.55
CA GLY A 137 10.26 -0.30 6.55
C GLY A 137 10.69 0.78 7.55
N GLN A 138 11.07 1.94 7.04
CA GLN A 138 11.45 3.11 7.85
C GLN A 138 10.47 4.29 7.72
N GLN A 139 9.44 4.17 6.87
CA GLN A 139 8.53 5.27 6.53
C GLN A 139 7.23 5.17 7.32
N LYS A 140 6.81 6.28 7.94
CA LYS A 140 5.48 6.37 8.57
C LYS A 140 4.40 6.48 7.50
N CYS A 141 3.30 5.74 7.67
CA CYS A 141 2.23 5.66 6.69
C CYS A 141 0.89 6.20 7.21
N SER A 142 0.26 7.04 6.39
CA SER A 142 -1.13 7.44 6.54
C SER A 142 -2.06 6.35 5.99
N PRO A 143 -3.26 6.14 6.57
CA PRO A 143 -4.22 5.19 6.01
C PRO A 143 -4.76 5.67 4.67
N ILE A 144 -5.01 4.74 3.77
CA ILE A 144 -5.84 4.92 2.57
C ILE A 144 -7.31 5.04 3.00
N ILE A 145 -7.72 4.14 3.89
CA ILE A 145 -9.06 4.10 4.48
C ILE A 145 -9.00 3.53 5.90
N VAL A 146 -9.92 3.97 6.76
CA VAL A 146 -10.26 3.35 8.04
C VAL A 146 -11.78 3.24 8.14
N ALA A 147 -12.32 2.05 8.37
CA ALA A 147 -13.76 1.80 8.47
C ALA A 147 -14.10 0.85 9.63
N GLY A 148 -15.38 0.84 10.04
CA GLY A 148 -15.92 -0.09 11.05
C GLY A 148 -16.46 0.59 12.32
N PRO A 149 -17.34 -0.08 13.09
CA PRO A 149 -18.04 0.49 14.23
C PRO A 149 -17.18 0.49 15.50
N GLY A 150 -17.41 1.45 16.41
CA GLY A 150 -16.90 1.43 17.79
C GLY A 150 -15.42 1.02 17.93
N ASN A 151 -15.18 -0.09 18.63
CA ASN A 151 -13.85 -0.68 18.86
C ASN A 151 -13.52 -1.84 17.89
N THR A 152 -14.01 -1.80 16.66
CA THR A 152 -13.48 -2.63 15.56
C THR A 152 -13.19 -1.72 14.37
N LYS A 153 -11.96 -1.79 13.86
CA LYS A 153 -11.49 -0.99 12.73
C LYS A 153 -10.80 -1.92 11.74
N LEU A 154 -11.18 -1.82 10.47
CA LEU A 154 -10.33 -2.25 9.36
C LEU A 154 -9.66 -1.01 8.78
N ALA A 155 -8.37 -1.11 8.48
CA ALA A 155 -7.62 -0.05 7.84
C ALA A 155 -6.73 -0.61 6.73
N LEU A 156 -6.61 0.13 5.62
CA LEU A 156 -5.64 -0.16 4.56
C LEU A 156 -4.57 0.92 4.53
N TYR A 157 -3.32 0.51 4.32
CA TYR A 157 -2.16 1.37 4.09
C TYR A 157 -1.39 0.85 2.87
N SER A 158 -0.52 1.67 2.30
CA SER A 158 0.43 1.20 1.29
C SER A 158 1.79 1.87 1.39
N ALA A 159 2.83 1.17 0.94
CA ALA A 159 4.10 1.77 0.55
C ALA A 159 4.33 1.46 -0.93
N LEU A 160 4.49 2.51 -1.73
CA LEU A 160 4.79 2.42 -3.17
C LEU A 160 6.30 2.30 -3.37
N ASN A 161 6.72 1.82 -4.55
CA ASN A 161 8.10 1.80 -5.03
C ASN A 161 9.14 1.44 -3.96
N VAL A 162 8.89 0.35 -3.21
CA VAL A 162 9.73 -0.03 -2.07
C VAL A 162 11.13 -0.47 -2.52
N VAL A 163 12.06 -0.63 -1.56
CA VAL A 163 13.43 -1.11 -1.82
C VAL A 163 13.49 -2.64 -1.89
N ASP A 164 14.52 -3.20 -2.53
CA ASP A 164 14.76 -4.66 -2.50
C ASP A 164 15.22 -5.13 -1.12
N GLY A 165 14.78 -6.32 -0.70
CA GLY A 165 15.19 -6.99 0.53
C GLY A 165 14.04 -7.24 1.53
N ASP A 166 14.39 -7.32 2.82
CA ASP A 166 13.44 -7.67 3.88
C ASP A 166 12.81 -6.39 4.46
N ILE A 167 11.49 -6.26 4.33
CA ILE A 167 10.73 -5.09 4.80
C ILE A 167 9.86 -5.48 5.99
N THR A 168 10.14 -4.85 7.12
CA THR A 168 9.32 -5.00 8.34
C THR A 168 8.23 -3.94 8.37
N ILE A 169 7.00 -4.37 8.62
CA ILE A 169 5.83 -3.54 8.88
C ILE A 169 5.63 -3.55 10.39
N ASN A 170 5.59 -2.37 11.01
CA ASN A 170 5.37 -2.20 12.45
C ASN A 170 4.16 -1.30 12.66
N VAL A 171 3.23 -1.74 13.52
CA VAL A 171 2.10 -0.95 13.97
C VAL A 171 2.20 -0.79 15.47
N GLU A 172 2.21 0.46 15.93
CA GLU A 172 2.19 0.83 17.35
C GLU A 172 0.79 1.33 17.72
N PHE A 173 0.29 0.92 18.88
CA PHE A 173 -1.02 1.27 19.41
C PHE A 173 -0.88 2.10 20.69
N ASP A 174 -1.86 2.95 20.98
CA ASP A 174 -1.94 3.71 22.24
C ASP A 174 -2.16 2.84 23.49
N SER A 175 -2.59 1.61 23.30
CA SER A 175 -3.00 0.67 24.35
C SER A 175 -2.87 -0.77 23.86
N ALA A 176 -2.74 -1.73 24.79
CA ALA A 176 -2.61 -3.14 24.42
C ALA A 176 -3.89 -3.65 23.77
N THR A 177 -3.80 -4.15 22.55
CA THR A 177 -4.97 -4.51 21.74
C THR A 177 -4.77 -5.80 20.94
N GLY A 178 -5.90 -6.47 20.66
CA GLY A 178 -5.93 -7.59 19.73
C GLY A 178 -6.03 -7.07 18.30
N ALA A 179 -5.08 -7.44 17.46
CA ALA A 179 -4.99 -7.01 16.08
C ALA A 179 -4.64 -8.18 15.16
N LEU A 180 -4.95 -8.02 13.88
CA LEU A 180 -4.48 -8.85 12.77
C LEU A 180 -3.87 -7.94 11.72
N LEU A 181 -2.63 -8.20 11.38
CA LEU A 181 -1.88 -7.51 10.34
C LEU A 181 -1.62 -8.50 9.19
N MET A 182 -2.03 -8.13 7.99
CA MET A 182 -1.88 -8.88 6.74
C MET A 182 -1.20 -7.96 5.73
N VAL A 183 -0.21 -8.46 5.00
CA VAL A 183 0.61 -7.64 4.09
C VAL A 183 0.82 -8.38 2.79
N HIS A 184 0.64 -7.67 1.67
CA HIS A 184 0.63 -8.21 0.32
C HIS A 184 1.59 -7.41 -0.56
N GLU A 185 2.42 -8.10 -1.33
CA GLU A 185 3.33 -7.49 -2.30
C GLU A 185 2.76 -7.60 -3.73
N TYR A 186 2.80 -6.49 -4.46
CA TYR A 186 2.36 -6.39 -5.85
C TYR A 186 3.40 -5.69 -6.72
N SER A 187 3.61 -6.19 -7.94
CA SER A 187 4.31 -5.46 -8.99
C SER A 187 3.33 -4.59 -9.79
N GLY A 188 3.82 -3.52 -10.40
CA GLY A 188 3.09 -2.77 -11.44
C GLY A 188 1.99 -1.81 -10.95
N ILE A 189 1.99 -1.44 -9.66
CA ILE A 189 1.11 -0.41 -9.08
C ILE A 189 1.84 0.93 -9.01
N THR A 190 1.16 2.02 -9.38
CA THR A 190 1.67 3.40 -9.36
C THR A 190 1.14 4.24 -8.20
N GLY A 191 -0.02 3.91 -7.62
CA GLY A 191 -0.57 4.59 -6.44
C GLY A 191 -1.99 4.19 -6.07
N PRO A 192 -2.47 4.50 -4.85
CA PRO A 192 -3.89 4.40 -4.52
C PRO A 192 -4.71 5.43 -5.30
N ALA A 193 -5.96 5.11 -5.63
CA ALA A 193 -6.87 5.94 -6.42
C ALA A 193 -8.11 6.34 -5.62
N THR A 194 -9.02 5.39 -5.41
CA THR A 194 -10.29 5.57 -4.69
C THR A 194 -10.45 4.48 -3.62
N SER A 195 -11.26 4.71 -2.60
CA SER A 195 -11.57 3.68 -1.60
C SER A 195 -12.95 3.89 -0.98
N ASN A 196 -13.54 2.80 -0.51
CA ASN A 196 -14.83 2.80 0.19
C ASN A 196 -14.85 1.69 1.25
N GLY A 197 -15.73 1.80 2.23
CA GLY A 197 -15.86 0.83 3.29
C GLY A 197 -17.19 0.93 4.01
N LYS A 198 -17.81 -0.21 4.27
CA LYS A 198 -19.07 -0.34 5.00
C LYS A 198 -18.92 -1.28 6.19
N TRP A 199 -19.90 -1.23 7.07
CA TRP A 199 -20.07 -2.17 8.18
C TRP A 199 -21.56 -2.37 8.45
N GLY A 200 -21.89 -3.50 9.06
CA GLY A 200 -23.28 -3.86 9.31
C GLY A 200 -23.40 -5.20 10.01
N THR A 201 -24.56 -5.83 9.83
CA THR A 201 -24.87 -7.18 10.28
C THR A 201 -25.41 -8.02 9.12
N GLY A 202 -25.47 -9.34 9.31
CA GLY A 202 -25.93 -10.27 8.27
C GLY A 202 -24.78 -11.00 7.57
N THR A 203 -25.09 -11.62 6.43
CA THR A 203 -24.17 -12.52 5.71
C THR A 203 -23.48 -11.89 4.50
N ALA A 204 -23.99 -10.79 3.96
CA ALA A 204 -23.40 -10.09 2.82
C ALA A 204 -22.52 -8.91 3.30
N LEU A 205 -21.22 -9.03 3.06
CA LEU A 205 -20.17 -8.06 3.41
C LEU A 205 -19.83 -7.23 2.18
N ASP A 206 -20.74 -6.31 1.85
CA ASP A 206 -20.57 -5.33 0.79
C ASP A 206 -19.53 -4.27 1.21
N THR A 207 -18.53 -4.00 0.37
CA THR A 207 -17.52 -2.95 0.61
C THR A 207 -18.03 -1.53 0.35
N GLY A 208 -19.11 -1.38 -0.41
CA GLY A 208 -19.45 -0.17 -1.12
C GLY A 208 -18.68 -0.03 -2.43
N ASP A 209 -19.26 0.74 -3.35
CA ASP A 209 -18.70 0.98 -4.66
C ASP A 209 -17.49 1.94 -4.60
N VAL A 210 -16.45 1.63 -5.37
CA VAL A 210 -15.37 2.55 -5.70
C VAL A 210 -15.45 2.90 -7.19
N GLU A 211 -15.15 4.16 -7.52
CA GLU A 211 -15.05 4.60 -8.91
C GLU A 211 -13.66 4.24 -9.46
N VAL A 212 -13.67 3.53 -10.59
CA VAL A 212 -12.50 3.20 -11.42
C VAL A 212 -12.57 4.11 -12.63
N THR A 213 -11.59 5.01 -12.78
CA THR A 213 -11.60 6.05 -13.81
C THR A 213 -10.76 5.71 -15.05
N GLY A 214 -9.93 4.68 -14.99
CA GLY A 214 -9.07 4.22 -16.09
C GLY A 214 -8.92 2.69 -16.12
N GLY A 215 -8.34 2.15 -17.19
CA GLY A 215 -8.05 0.72 -17.30
C GLY A 215 -6.79 0.30 -16.52
N ASN A 216 -6.62 -0.97 -16.19
CA ASN A 216 -5.50 -1.50 -15.40
C ASN A 216 -5.44 -0.92 -13.98
N GLN A 217 -6.51 -1.13 -13.19
CA GLN A 217 -6.49 -0.88 -11.74
C GLN A 217 -6.58 -2.17 -10.94
N LEU A 218 -5.93 -2.23 -9.78
CA LEU A 218 -6.14 -3.27 -8.78
C LEU A 218 -7.27 -2.84 -7.85
N LEU A 219 -8.29 -3.67 -7.73
CA LEU A 219 -9.27 -3.63 -6.65
C LEU A 219 -8.77 -4.57 -5.56
N PHE A 220 -8.45 -4.05 -4.38
CA PHE A 220 -8.03 -4.85 -3.21
C PHE A 220 -9.09 -4.72 -2.11
N ALA A 221 -9.75 -5.84 -1.79
CA ALA A 221 -10.76 -5.92 -0.74
C ALA A 221 -10.22 -6.62 0.50
N TYR A 222 -10.68 -6.17 1.67
CA TYR A 222 -10.39 -6.80 2.96
C TYR A 222 -11.63 -6.75 3.84
N ALA A 223 -12.01 -7.87 4.45
CA ALA A 223 -13.18 -7.95 5.31
C ALA A 223 -13.01 -8.85 6.53
N ARG A 224 -13.84 -8.56 7.52
CA ARG A 224 -13.99 -9.27 8.79
C ARG A 224 -15.46 -9.50 9.07
N CYS A 225 -15.80 -10.67 9.58
CA CYS A 225 -17.05 -10.91 10.32
C CYS A 225 -16.71 -11.53 11.69
N ASN A 226 -17.53 -11.28 12.71
CA ASN A 226 -17.37 -11.93 14.02
C ASN A 226 -17.61 -13.46 13.99
N THR A 227 -18.30 -13.97 12.96
CA THR A 227 -18.48 -15.42 12.69
C THR A 227 -17.40 -15.99 11.75
N GLY A 228 -16.49 -15.14 11.27
CA GLY A 228 -15.55 -15.44 10.20
C GLY A 228 -16.11 -15.09 8.81
N VAL A 229 -15.24 -14.98 7.82
CA VAL A 229 -15.55 -14.74 6.41
C VAL A 229 -15.34 -16.04 5.63
N SER A 230 -16.27 -16.35 4.73
CA SER A 230 -16.21 -17.49 3.83
C SER A 230 -14.96 -17.41 2.95
N THR A 231 -14.30 -18.54 2.71
CA THR A 231 -13.15 -18.63 1.78
C THR A 231 -13.55 -18.62 0.30
N THR A 232 -14.85 -18.51 -0.01
CA THR A 232 -15.34 -18.25 -1.36
C THR A 232 -15.18 -16.76 -1.68
N PRO A 233 -14.44 -16.38 -2.74
CA PRO A 233 -14.26 -14.98 -3.10
C PRO A 233 -15.55 -14.33 -3.62
N SER A 234 -15.56 -13.00 -3.67
CA SER A 234 -16.52 -12.26 -4.50
C SER A 234 -16.40 -12.67 -5.98
N PRO A 235 -17.48 -12.54 -6.78
CA PRO A 235 -17.41 -12.82 -8.22
C PRO A 235 -16.29 -12.05 -8.92
N ASP A 236 -15.49 -12.78 -9.71
CA ASP A 236 -14.27 -12.31 -10.40
C ASP A 236 -13.10 -11.86 -9.50
N PHE A 237 -13.19 -11.98 -8.17
CA PHE A 237 -12.07 -11.75 -7.26
C PHE A 237 -11.29 -13.04 -6.98
N THR A 238 -10.03 -12.89 -6.57
CA THR A 238 -9.13 -13.96 -6.16
C THR A 238 -8.73 -13.78 -4.69
N VAL A 239 -9.04 -14.76 -3.84
CA VAL A 239 -8.56 -14.78 -2.44
C VAL A 239 -7.02 -14.77 -2.42
N ARG A 240 -6.45 -13.91 -1.59
CA ARG A 240 -4.99 -13.83 -1.37
C ARG A 240 -4.55 -14.38 -0.03
N GLN A 241 -5.30 -14.09 1.04
CA GLN A 241 -5.05 -14.64 2.37
C GLN A 241 -6.36 -14.74 3.15
N THR A 242 -6.43 -15.75 4.02
CA THR A 242 -7.45 -15.91 5.06
C THR A 242 -6.76 -16.15 6.39
N GLU A 243 -7.08 -15.37 7.42
CA GLU A 243 -6.42 -15.44 8.73
C GLU A 243 -7.39 -15.00 9.83
N GLN A 244 -7.47 -15.76 10.94
CA GLN A 244 -8.40 -15.52 12.06
C GLN A 244 -9.88 -15.25 11.68
N GLY A 245 -10.34 -15.79 10.55
CA GLY A 245 -11.69 -15.55 10.03
C GLY A 245 -11.84 -14.23 9.26
N ASN A 246 -10.78 -13.50 8.96
CA ASN A 246 -10.78 -12.41 7.99
C ASN A 246 -10.30 -12.92 6.63
N LEU A 247 -10.66 -12.19 5.56
CA LEU A 247 -10.26 -12.50 4.20
C LEU A 247 -9.80 -11.25 3.46
N SER A 248 -8.75 -11.41 2.65
CA SER A 248 -8.32 -10.45 1.64
C SER A 248 -8.42 -11.07 0.25
N GLU A 249 -8.89 -10.30 -0.72
CA GLU A 249 -9.02 -10.71 -2.13
C GLU A 249 -8.74 -9.55 -3.06
N ASP A 250 -8.41 -9.86 -4.31
CA ASP A 250 -8.21 -8.83 -5.33
C ASP A 250 -8.82 -9.15 -6.70
N ARG A 251 -8.95 -8.11 -7.51
CA ARG A 251 -9.36 -8.18 -8.92
C ARG A 251 -8.61 -7.10 -9.70
N VAL A 252 -8.00 -7.43 -10.84
CA VAL A 252 -7.51 -6.42 -11.79
C VAL A 252 -8.62 -6.10 -12.79
N VAL A 253 -8.90 -4.81 -13.00
CA VAL A 253 -9.95 -4.32 -13.91
C VAL A 253 -9.37 -3.49 -15.05
N SER A 254 -9.93 -3.64 -16.24
CA SER A 254 -9.46 -3.00 -17.49
C SER A 254 -10.36 -1.88 -18.00
N SER A 255 -11.47 -1.60 -17.33
CA SER A 255 -12.52 -0.71 -17.83
C SER A 255 -12.99 0.25 -16.72
N PRO A 256 -13.25 1.53 -17.03
CA PRO A 256 -13.86 2.43 -16.08
C PRO A 256 -15.26 1.98 -15.64
N GLY A 257 -15.65 2.31 -14.41
CA GLY A 257 -16.95 1.95 -13.85
C GLY A 257 -16.99 1.99 -12.32
N MET A 258 -18.16 1.65 -11.76
CA MET A 258 -18.32 1.45 -10.32
C MET A 258 -18.12 -0.03 -9.98
N TYR A 259 -17.32 -0.32 -8.97
CA TYR A 259 -17.01 -1.69 -8.55
C TYR A 259 -17.10 -1.84 -7.03
N ALA A 260 -17.68 -2.94 -6.57
CA ALA A 260 -17.70 -3.36 -5.17
C ALA A 260 -17.25 -4.83 -5.06
N ALA A 261 -16.79 -5.21 -3.88
CA ALA A 261 -16.69 -6.61 -3.47
C ALA A 261 -17.86 -6.94 -2.53
N THR A 262 -18.35 -8.18 -2.56
CA THR A 262 -19.41 -8.67 -1.67
C THR A 262 -18.99 -10.02 -1.13
N LEU A 263 -18.19 -9.96 -0.06
CA LEU A 263 -17.73 -11.15 0.65
C LEU A 263 -18.91 -11.77 1.42
N THR A 264 -18.83 -13.05 1.75
CA THR A 264 -19.90 -13.74 2.50
C THR A 264 -19.41 -14.15 3.88
N ALA A 265 -20.23 -14.01 4.92
CA ALA A 265 -19.89 -14.51 6.25
C ALA A 265 -19.78 -16.04 6.24
N ALA A 266 -18.83 -16.60 7.00
CA ALA A 266 -18.79 -18.02 7.28
C ALA A 266 -19.83 -18.34 8.38
N GLY A 267 -20.70 -19.32 8.14
CA GLY A 267 -21.64 -19.81 9.14
C GLY A 267 -23.10 -19.83 8.69
N ASP A 268 -23.80 -20.87 9.14
CA ASP A 268 -25.06 -21.35 8.56
C ASP A 268 -26.29 -20.53 9.00
N THR A 269 -26.16 -19.68 10.02
CA THR A 269 -27.27 -19.04 10.72
C THR A 269 -27.10 -17.54 10.89
N GLY A 270 -27.68 -16.75 9.98
CA GLY A 270 -27.97 -15.32 10.15
C GLY A 270 -26.81 -14.34 9.94
N GLY A 271 -25.56 -14.81 9.88
CA GLY A 271 -24.38 -13.94 9.81
C GLY A 271 -24.19 -13.10 11.08
N GLY A 272 -23.36 -12.07 11.04
CA GLY A 272 -23.02 -11.31 12.24
C GLY A 272 -22.38 -9.96 11.95
N GLU A 273 -21.80 -9.33 12.98
CA GLU A 273 -21.18 -8.00 12.84
C GLU A 273 -19.99 -8.05 11.89
N TRP A 274 -20.05 -7.25 10.82
CA TRP A 274 -19.04 -7.23 9.79
C TRP A 274 -18.52 -5.84 9.47
N THR A 275 -17.34 -5.79 8.87
CA THR A 275 -16.76 -4.61 8.25
C THR A 275 -16.01 -5.06 7.01
N ALA A 276 -16.15 -4.33 5.92
CA ALA A 276 -15.50 -4.60 4.64
C ALA A 276 -15.00 -3.29 4.04
N VAL A 277 -13.79 -3.31 3.48
CA VAL A 277 -13.15 -2.18 2.81
C VAL A 277 -12.66 -2.59 1.43
N LEU A 278 -12.69 -1.67 0.49
CA LEU A 278 -12.16 -1.80 -0.87
C LEU A 278 -11.32 -0.56 -1.19
N ALA A 279 -10.15 -0.77 -1.78
CA ALA A 279 -9.35 0.29 -2.37
C ALA A 279 -8.98 -0.06 -3.82
N ALA A 280 -9.13 0.90 -4.71
CA ALA A 280 -8.59 0.87 -6.06
C ALA A 280 -7.17 1.43 -6.08
N PHE A 281 -6.28 0.83 -6.86
CA PHE A 281 -4.92 1.29 -7.09
C PHE A 281 -4.65 1.36 -8.60
N ASN A 282 -4.05 2.46 -9.04
CA ASN A 282 -3.61 2.67 -10.41
C ASN A 282 -2.48 1.70 -10.77
N GLY A 283 -2.56 1.10 -11.95
CA GLY A 283 -1.47 0.34 -12.54
C GLY A 283 -0.47 1.23 -13.30
N VAL A 284 0.60 0.62 -13.79
CA VAL A 284 1.49 1.21 -14.80
C VAL A 284 0.76 1.25 -16.16
N GLY A 285 0.91 2.33 -16.92
CA GLY A 285 0.29 2.49 -18.24
C GLY A 285 -1.15 3.01 -18.23
N GLN A 286 -1.54 3.71 -17.17
CA GLN A 286 -2.68 4.64 -17.15
C GLN A 286 -2.29 6.03 -17.65
#